data_AF-A0A536SV91-F1
#
_entry.id   AF-A0A536SV91-F1
#
_cell.length_a   1.000
_cell.length_b   1.000
_cell.length_c   1.000
_cell.angle_alpha   90.00
_cell.angle_beta   90.00
_cell.angle_gamma   90.00
#
_symmetry.space_group_name_H-M   'P 1'
#
loop_
_entity.id
_entity.type
_entity.pdbx_description
1 polymer ?
#
loop_
_entity_poly.entity_id
_entity_poly.type
_entity_poly.pdbx_seq_one_letter_code
_entity_poly.pdbx_strand_id
1 'polypeptide(L)'
;RYLQTIQETYVAEGDWSGKHWASLRANYARAPFFDAYASGLEAVYRDLAKETRLSAINHALIVAACRLLAIETPIRWSSDYEVVSGRNERLVALCRQAGATDYLSGPSARDYMDAAMFAAAGIAVRFADYSGYPKYPQLYPPFEHHVSVLDVLFSTGHDARKYLKDV
;
A
#
# COMPACT_ATOMS: atom_id res chain seq x y z
N ARG A 1 23.03 -6.70 -9.97
CA ARG A 1 21.57 -6.41 -10.03
C ARG A 1 20.98 -6.33 -8.61
N TYR A 2 21.67 -5.71 -7.64
CA TYR A 2 21.29 -5.66 -6.21
C TYR A 2 21.42 -4.26 -5.58
N LEU A 3 21.69 -3.22 -6.39
CA LEU A 3 21.87 -1.83 -5.92
C LEU A 3 20.89 -0.84 -6.57
N GLN A 4 20.05 -1.29 -7.51
CA GLN A 4 19.06 -0.45 -8.16
C GLN A 4 17.98 -0.04 -7.16
N THR A 5 17.66 1.24 -7.08
CA THR A 5 16.57 1.71 -6.23
C THR A 5 15.22 1.40 -6.86
N ILE A 6 14.16 1.36 -6.05
CA ILE A 6 12.80 1.17 -6.58
C ILE A 6 12.40 2.30 -7.54
N GLN A 7 12.90 3.52 -7.32
CA GLN A 7 12.66 4.70 -8.16
C GLN A 7 13.22 4.56 -9.58
N GLU A 8 14.31 3.80 -9.72
CA GLU A 8 14.95 3.50 -11.01
C GLU A 8 14.43 2.21 -11.62
N THR A 9 13.45 1.56 -10.99
CA THR A 9 12.88 0.31 -11.49
C THR A 9 11.77 0.58 -12.49
N TYR A 10 11.88 -0.08 -13.64
CA TYR A 10 10.90 -0.01 -14.71
C TYR A 10 10.07 -1.29 -14.75
N VAL A 11 8.82 -1.18 -15.18
CA VAL A 11 8.01 -2.36 -15.53
C VAL A 11 8.69 -3.15 -16.64
N ALA A 12 8.60 -4.47 -16.54
CA ALA A 12 9.03 -5.34 -17.63
C ALA A 12 8.20 -5.06 -18.90
N GLU A 13 8.78 -5.30 -20.07
CA GLU A 13 8.12 -5.07 -21.35
C GLU A 13 6.75 -5.77 -21.45
N GLY A 14 5.79 -5.08 -22.09
CA GLY A 14 4.45 -5.60 -22.39
C GLY A 14 3.30 -4.80 -21.76
N ASP A 15 2.08 -5.20 -22.08
CA ASP A 15 0.85 -4.57 -21.56
C ASP A 15 0.55 -5.06 -20.13
N TRP A 16 1.29 -4.53 -19.15
CA TRP A 16 1.06 -4.86 -17.74
C TRP A 16 -0.33 -4.38 -17.28
N SER A 17 -0.77 -3.22 -17.75
CA SER A 17 -2.00 -2.57 -17.29
C SER A 17 -3.25 -3.34 -17.70
N GLY A 18 -3.34 -3.73 -18.98
CA GLY A 18 -4.45 -4.52 -19.51
C GLY A 18 -4.47 -5.92 -18.92
N LYS A 19 -3.30 -6.57 -18.76
CA LYS A 19 -3.20 -7.89 -18.10
C LYS A 19 -3.66 -7.84 -16.64
N HIS A 20 -3.27 -6.81 -15.90
CA HIS A 20 -3.66 -6.67 -14.49
C HIS A 20 -5.16 -6.38 -14.37
N TRP A 21 -5.69 -5.48 -15.19
CA TRP A 21 -7.12 -5.19 -15.23
C TRP A 21 -7.96 -6.40 -15.64
N ALA A 22 -7.54 -7.16 -16.66
CA ALA A 22 -8.20 -8.39 -17.06
C ALA A 22 -8.24 -9.42 -15.93
N SER A 23 -7.15 -9.53 -15.15
CA SER A 23 -7.10 -10.40 -13.97
C SER A 23 -8.11 -9.96 -12.90
N LEU A 24 -8.22 -8.66 -12.62
CA LEU A 24 -9.22 -8.15 -11.67
C LEU A 24 -10.65 -8.44 -12.13
N ARG A 25 -10.96 -8.20 -13.41
CA ARG A 25 -12.26 -8.52 -13.99
C ARG A 25 -12.58 -10.01 -13.89
N ALA A 26 -11.65 -10.88 -14.28
CA ALA A 26 -11.87 -12.33 -14.27
C ALA A 26 -12.18 -12.85 -12.86
N ASN A 27 -11.52 -12.30 -11.83
CA ASN A 27 -11.70 -12.76 -10.45
C ASN A 27 -12.90 -12.11 -9.76
N TYR A 28 -13.20 -10.84 -10.03
CA TYR A 28 -14.15 -10.05 -9.24
C TYR A 28 -15.42 -9.62 -9.97
N ALA A 29 -15.62 -9.90 -11.26
CA ALA A 29 -16.80 -9.45 -12.00
C ALA A 29 -18.16 -9.89 -11.40
N ARG A 30 -18.17 -10.91 -10.54
CA ARG A 30 -19.36 -11.39 -9.84
C ARG A 30 -19.49 -10.90 -8.40
N ALA A 31 -18.54 -10.08 -7.92
CA ALA A 31 -18.59 -9.53 -6.58
C ALA A 31 -19.70 -8.46 -6.48
N PRO A 32 -20.42 -8.37 -5.35
CA PRO A 32 -21.63 -7.55 -5.23
C PRO A 32 -21.44 -6.07 -5.59
N PHE A 33 -20.25 -5.51 -5.36
CA PHE A 33 -19.94 -4.10 -5.63
C PHE A 33 -18.92 -3.90 -6.76
N PHE A 34 -18.67 -4.92 -7.58
CA PHE A 34 -17.71 -4.79 -8.68
C PHE A 34 -18.06 -3.64 -9.62
N ASP A 35 -19.29 -3.61 -10.14
CA ASP A 35 -19.74 -2.61 -11.11
C ASP A 35 -19.70 -1.17 -10.56
N ALA A 36 -19.84 -1.00 -9.24
CA ALA A 36 -19.76 0.30 -8.58
C ALA A 36 -18.36 0.93 -8.67
N TYR A 37 -17.31 0.10 -8.76
CA TYR A 37 -15.91 0.57 -8.79
C TYR A 37 -15.20 0.30 -10.12
N ALA A 38 -15.72 -0.60 -10.95
CA ALA A 38 -15.03 -1.13 -12.10
C ALA A 38 -14.62 -0.05 -13.10
N SER A 39 -15.53 0.85 -13.46
CA SER A 39 -15.26 1.92 -14.44
C SER A 39 -14.17 2.88 -13.97
N GLY A 40 -14.17 3.24 -12.68
CA GLY A 40 -13.17 4.12 -12.08
C GLY A 40 -11.80 3.45 -12.03
N LEU A 41 -11.73 2.18 -11.62
CA LEU A 41 -10.48 1.43 -11.59
C LEU A 41 -9.94 1.16 -13.00
N GLU A 42 -10.78 0.81 -13.96
CA GLU A 42 -10.39 0.63 -15.37
C GLU A 42 -9.76 1.92 -15.93
N ALA A 43 -10.36 3.08 -15.62
CA ALA A 43 -9.80 4.36 -16.02
C ALA A 43 -8.40 4.57 -15.44
N VAL A 44 -8.18 4.26 -14.15
CA VAL A 44 -6.85 4.33 -13.53
C VAL A 44 -5.85 3.43 -14.26
N TYR A 45 -6.21 2.18 -14.57
CA TYR A 45 -5.32 1.26 -15.30
C TYR A 45 -5.00 1.77 -16.71
N ARG A 46 -6.01 2.26 -17.44
CA ARG A 46 -5.85 2.81 -18.78
C ARG A 46 -4.93 4.03 -18.77
N ASP A 47 -5.10 4.94 -17.82
CA ASP A 47 -4.30 6.16 -17.72
C ASP A 47 -2.82 5.84 -17.38
N LEU A 48 -2.60 4.74 -16.65
CA LEU A 48 -1.26 4.21 -16.34
C LEU A 48 -0.65 3.35 -17.44
N ALA A 49 -1.36 3.03 -18.53
CA ALA A 49 -0.91 2.06 -19.53
C ALA A 49 0.45 2.40 -20.18
N LYS A 50 0.80 3.68 -20.24
CA LYS A 50 2.07 4.18 -20.79
C LYS A 50 3.11 4.52 -19.73
N GLU A 51 2.76 4.47 -18.45
CA GLU A 51 3.73 4.68 -17.38
C GLU A 51 4.67 3.47 -17.32
N THR A 52 5.97 3.75 -17.23
CA THR A 52 7.00 2.72 -17.19
C THR A 52 7.73 2.66 -15.86
N ARG A 53 7.65 3.70 -15.03
CA ARG A 53 8.29 3.74 -13.71
C ARG A 53 7.43 3.03 -12.67
N LEU A 54 7.97 1.97 -12.08
CA LEU A 54 7.25 1.15 -11.10
C LEU A 54 6.81 1.97 -9.87
N SER A 55 7.66 2.87 -9.39
CA SER A 55 7.30 3.76 -8.27
C SER A 55 6.10 4.65 -8.59
N ALA A 56 6.02 5.23 -9.79
CA ALA A 56 4.91 6.09 -10.20
C ALA A 56 3.59 5.30 -10.28
N ILE A 57 3.64 4.08 -10.83
CA ILE A 57 2.51 3.15 -10.87
C ILE A 57 2.04 2.81 -9.45
N ASN A 58 2.95 2.36 -8.59
CA ASN A 58 2.63 1.98 -7.22
C ASN A 58 2.00 3.14 -6.45
N HIS A 59 2.57 4.34 -6.55
CA HIS A 59 2.01 5.52 -5.90
C HIS A 59 0.59 5.85 -6.41
N ALA A 60 0.37 5.82 -7.73
CA ALA A 60 -0.95 6.07 -8.29
C ALA A 60 -2.01 5.06 -7.82
N LEU A 61 -1.65 3.77 -7.78
CA LEU A 61 -2.54 2.70 -7.29
C LEU A 61 -2.82 2.81 -5.78
N ILE A 62 -1.80 3.13 -4.97
CA ILE A 62 -1.97 3.37 -3.52
C ILE A 62 -2.90 4.56 -3.30
N VAL A 63 -2.68 5.69 -4.00
CA VAL A 63 -3.54 6.88 -3.91
C VAL A 63 -4.98 6.54 -4.33
N ALA A 64 -5.17 5.75 -5.39
CA ALA A 64 -6.49 5.31 -5.82
C ALA A 64 -7.18 4.47 -4.73
N ALA A 65 -6.48 3.51 -4.13
CA ALA A 65 -7.01 2.69 -3.04
C ALA A 65 -7.36 3.54 -1.80
N CYS A 66 -6.49 4.47 -1.40
CA CYS A 66 -6.76 5.41 -0.31
C CYS A 66 -8.02 6.24 -0.58
N ARG A 67 -8.19 6.77 -1.80
CA ARG A 67 -9.40 7.52 -2.18
C ARG A 67 -10.66 6.67 -2.07
N LEU A 68 -10.63 5.42 -2.54
CA LEU A 68 -11.78 4.51 -2.44
C LEU A 68 -12.16 4.17 -0.99
N LEU A 69 -11.18 4.17 -0.09
CA LEU A 69 -11.37 3.93 1.35
C LEU A 69 -11.57 5.24 2.15
N ALA A 70 -11.59 6.39 1.49
CA ALA A 70 -11.61 7.72 2.11
C ALA A 70 -10.50 7.89 3.19
N ILE A 71 -9.30 7.39 2.89
CA ILE A 71 -8.08 7.61 3.67
C ILE A 71 -7.42 8.89 3.16
N GLU A 72 -7.33 9.88 4.03
CA GLU A 72 -6.84 11.24 3.71
C GLU A 72 -5.38 11.47 4.15
N THR A 73 -4.73 10.44 4.70
CA THR A 73 -3.34 10.52 5.17
C THR A 73 -2.42 11.03 4.06
N PRO A 74 -1.65 12.11 4.30
CA PRO A 74 -0.72 12.62 3.30
C PRO A 74 0.33 11.58 2.90
N ILE A 75 0.49 11.36 1.60
CA ILE A 75 1.55 10.52 1.05
C ILE A 75 2.68 11.45 0.56
N ARG A 76 3.91 11.09 0.92
CA ARG A 76 5.15 11.81 0.58
C ARG A 76 6.19 10.83 0.08
N TRP A 77 7.14 11.31 -0.71
CA TRP A 77 8.25 10.51 -1.19
C TRP A 77 9.43 10.63 -0.23
N SER A 78 10.17 9.53 -0.04
CA SER A 78 11.43 9.62 0.70
C SER A 78 12.45 10.55 0.03
N SER A 79 12.31 10.79 -1.28
CA SER A 79 13.13 11.74 -2.05
C SER A 79 12.75 13.20 -1.82
N ASP A 80 11.64 13.48 -1.13
CA ASP A 80 11.28 14.84 -0.72
C ASP A 80 12.12 15.32 0.48
N TYR A 81 12.94 14.44 1.04
CA TYR A 81 13.72 14.64 2.25
C TYR A 81 15.23 14.46 1.98
N GLU A 82 16.04 15.00 2.88
CA GLU A 82 17.49 14.82 2.84
C GLU A 82 17.87 13.37 3.16
N VAL A 83 18.65 12.76 2.27
CA VAL A 83 19.06 11.36 2.38
C VAL A 83 20.31 11.24 3.24
N VAL A 84 20.18 10.48 4.33
CA VAL A 84 21.30 10.10 5.20
C VAL A 84 21.77 8.66 4.89
N SER A 85 23.06 8.40 5.08
CA SER A 85 23.65 7.06 4.98
C SER A 85 23.33 6.23 6.23
N GLY A 86 23.38 4.90 6.11
CA GLY A 86 22.98 4.00 7.19
C GLY A 86 21.49 3.64 7.14
N ARG A 87 21.16 2.44 7.62
CA ARG A 87 19.80 1.87 7.49
C ARG A 87 18.84 2.48 8.50
N ASN A 88 19.23 2.49 9.77
CA ASN A 88 18.40 3.03 10.86
C ASN A 88 18.49 4.56 10.89
N GLU A 89 19.67 5.11 10.63
CA GLU A 89 19.96 6.55 10.59
C GLU A 89 19.09 7.25 9.55
N ARG A 90 18.93 6.64 8.36
CA ARG A 90 18.03 7.16 7.32
C ARG A 90 16.58 7.21 7.78
N LEU A 91 16.10 6.16 8.45
CA LEU A 91 14.71 6.10 8.93
C LEU A 91 14.46 7.14 10.03
N VAL A 92 15.40 7.27 10.98
CA VAL A 92 15.35 8.28 12.05
C VAL A 92 15.40 9.69 11.48
N ALA A 93 16.26 9.95 10.49
CA ALA A 93 16.35 11.24 9.81
C ALA A 93 15.06 11.59 9.06
N LEU A 94 14.45 10.63 8.36
CA LEU A 94 13.15 10.81 7.69
C LEU A 94 12.06 11.14 8.71
N CYS A 95 11.96 10.39 9.81
CA CYS A 95 10.98 10.64 10.86
C CYS A 95 11.13 12.05 11.45
N ARG A 96 12.37 12.48 11.75
CA ARG A 96 12.64 13.84 12.25
C ARG A 96 12.24 14.93 11.26
N GLN A 97 12.61 14.79 9.98
CA GLN A 97 12.25 15.77 8.96
C GLN A 97 10.74 15.83 8.70
N ALA A 98 10.03 14.70 8.87
CA ALA A 98 8.58 14.64 8.81
C ALA A 98 7.87 15.11 10.09
N GLY A 99 8.61 15.40 11.18
CA GLY A 99 8.04 15.74 12.48
C GLY A 99 7.29 14.58 13.15
N ALA A 100 7.66 13.34 12.84
CA ALA A 100 6.99 12.15 13.35
C ALA A 100 7.40 11.82 14.80
N THR A 101 6.42 11.42 15.61
CA THR A 101 6.62 10.88 16.97
C THR A 101 6.67 9.36 16.99
N ASP A 102 6.19 8.71 15.92
CA ASP A 102 6.02 7.27 15.84
C ASP A 102 6.52 6.74 14.49
N TYR A 103 7.21 5.61 14.52
CA TYR A 103 7.60 4.85 13.35
C TYR A 103 6.91 3.49 13.37
N LEU A 104 5.96 3.27 12.45
CA LEU A 104 5.25 1.99 12.30
C LEU A 104 5.98 1.11 11.29
N SER A 105 6.35 -0.10 11.69
CA SER A 105 7.00 -1.09 10.84
C SER A 105 6.28 -2.42 10.81
N GLY A 106 6.61 -3.29 9.84
CA GLY A 106 6.11 -4.66 9.83
C GLY A 106 6.75 -5.51 10.94
N PRO A 107 6.09 -6.59 11.42
CA PRO A 107 6.61 -7.45 12.48
C PRO A 107 8.03 -7.98 12.24
N SER A 108 8.36 -8.31 10.98
CA SER A 108 9.67 -8.84 10.58
C SER A 108 10.81 -7.83 10.71
N ALA A 109 10.50 -6.53 10.86
CA ALA A 109 11.51 -5.50 11.02
C ALA A 109 12.16 -5.48 12.40
N ARG A 110 11.53 -6.14 13.37
CA ARG A 110 11.96 -6.15 14.78
C ARG A 110 13.39 -6.65 14.96
N ASP A 111 13.80 -7.63 14.16
CA ASP A 111 15.09 -8.31 14.34
C ASP A 111 16.30 -7.48 13.87
N TYR A 112 16.10 -6.45 13.06
CA TYR A 112 17.20 -5.64 12.50
C TYR A 112 17.13 -4.15 12.83
N MET A 113 16.12 -3.72 13.59
CA MET A 113 15.92 -2.31 13.92
C MET A 113 16.60 -1.94 15.23
N ASP A 114 17.32 -0.83 15.23
CA ASP A 114 17.94 -0.29 16.44
C ASP A 114 16.93 0.60 17.19
N ALA A 115 16.08 -0.02 18.00
CA ALA A 115 15.06 0.70 18.77
C ALA A 115 15.65 1.77 19.72
N ALA A 116 16.89 1.60 20.19
CA ALA A 116 17.55 2.59 21.05
C ALA A 116 17.86 3.87 20.27
N MET A 117 18.28 3.76 19.01
CA MET A 117 18.51 4.90 18.13
C MET A 117 17.23 5.72 17.89
N PHE A 118 16.09 5.06 17.67
CA PHE A 118 14.80 5.74 17.52
C PHE A 118 14.36 6.42 18.83
N ALA A 119 14.50 5.72 19.97
CA ALA A 119 14.15 6.27 21.27
C ALA A 119 15.00 7.49 21.64
N ALA A 120 16.31 7.46 21.36
CA ALA A 120 17.20 8.61 21.54
C ALA A 120 16.82 9.82 20.65
N ALA A 121 16.08 9.57 19.57
CA ALA A 121 15.53 10.59 18.71
C ALA A 121 14.11 11.04 19.09
N GLY A 122 13.54 10.52 20.18
CA GLY A 122 12.17 10.82 20.61
C GLY A 122 11.09 10.15 19.75
N ILE A 123 11.43 9.08 19.03
CA ILE A 123 10.53 8.37 18.12
C ILE A 123 10.18 7.00 18.71
N ALA A 124 8.89 6.73 18.89
CA ALA A 124 8.41 5.42 19.33
C ALA A 124 8.34 4.43 18.15
N VAL A 125 9.00 3.28 18.27
CA VAL A 125 8.88 2.21 17.29
C VAL A 125 7.64 1.36 17.61
N ARG A 126 6.73 1.27 16.65
CA ARG A 126 5.55 0.39 16.71
C ARG A 126 5.64 -0.67 15.61
N PHE A 127 5.01 -1.81 15.89
CA PHE A 127 4.93 -2.91 14.94
C PHE A 127 3.47 -3.16 14.57
N ALA A 128 3.18 -3.22 13.28
CA ALA A 128 1.85 -3.49 12.77
C ALA A 128 1.37 -4.87 13.23
N ASP A 129 0.17 -4.93 13.79
CA ASP A 129 -0.49 -6.18 14.17
C ASP A 129 -1.57 -6.52 13.15
N TYR A 130 -1.29 -7.51 12.31
CA TYR A 130 -2.18 -7.98 11.24
C TYR A 130 -3.29 -8.92 11.75
N SER A 131 -3.36 -9.20 13.05
CA SER A 131 -4.43 -10.01 13.63
C SER A 131 -5.67 -9.19 13.96
N GLY A 132 -6.81 -9.88 14.11
CA GLY A 132 -8.05 -9.29 14.62
C GLY A 132 -8.86 -8.45 13.62
N TYR A 133 -8.54 -8.50 12.33
CA TYR A 133 -9.39 -7.87 11.31
C TYR A 133 -10.77 -8.56 11.27
N PRO A 134 -11.88 -7.81 11.21
CA PRO A 134 -13.21 -8.40 11.07
C PRO A 134 -13.34 -9.20 9.76
N LYS A 135 -14.00 -10.35 9.83
CA LYS A 135 -14.35 -11.12 8.63
C LYS A 135 -15.51 -10.45 7.89
N TYR A 136 -15.51 -10.60 6.57
CA TYR A 136 -16.57 -10.13 5.68
C TYR A 136 -16.95 -11.21 4.66
N PRO A 137 -18.11 -11.09 3.98
CA PRO A 137 -18.50 -12.04 2.95
C PRO A 137 -17.57 -11.93 1.73
N GLN A 138 -16.69 -12.90 1.52
CA GLN A 138 -15.83 -12.99 0.32
C GLN A 138 -16.53 -13.77 -0.80
N LEU A 139 -16.20 -13.44 -2.05
CA LEU A 139 -16.77 -14.10 -3.24
C LEU A 139 -16.43 -15.60 -3.30
N TYR A 140 -15.24 -15.98 -2.83
CA TYR A 140 -14.75 -17.36 -2.87
C TYR A 140 -14.49 -17.87 -1.44
N PRO A 141 -15.25 -18.87 -0.96
CA PRO A 141 -14.95 -19.53 0.31
C PRO A 141 -13.79 -20.54 0.16
N PRO A 142 -13.07 -20.86 1.25
CA PRO A 142 -13.19 -20.31 2.60
C PRO A 142 -12.63 -18.88 2.70
N PHE A 143 -13.01 -18.16 3.76
CA PHE A 143 -12.52 -16.81 4.03
C PHE A 143 -11.00 -16.77 4.23
N GLU A 144 -10.32 -15.80 3.62
CA GLU A 144 -8.86 -15.58 3.69
C GLU A 144 -8.53 -14.11 4.00
N HIS A 145 -7.70 -13.84 5.01
CA HIS A 145 -7.27 -12.48 5.35
C HIS A 145 -6.18 -11.94 4.41
N HIS A 146 -5.39 -12.81 3.79
CA HIS A 146 -4.25 -12.45 2.94
C HIS A 146 -4.64 -12.17 1.48
N VAL A 147 -5.65 -11.33 1.28
CA VAL A 147 -6.17 -10.91 -0.03
C VAL A 147 -5.86 -9.44 -0.33
N SER A 148 -6.15 -9.01 -1.56
CA SER A 148 -6.00 -7.60 -1.95
C SER A 148 -7.00 -6.71 -1.23
N VAL A 149 -6.64 -5.44 -0.99
CA VAL A 149 -7.57 -4.41 -0.51
C VAL A 149 -8.78 -4.21 -1.44
N LEU A 150 -8.65 -4.57 -2.71
CA LEU A 150 -9.77 -4.54 -3.65
C LEU A 150 -10.83 -5.61 -3.34
N ASP A 151 -10.45 -6.72 -2.69
CA ASP A 151 -11.39 -7.79 -2.33
C ASP A 151 -12.44 -7.28 -1.34
N VAL A 152 -12.03 -6.58 -0.28
CA VAL A 152 -12.98 -5.99 0.68
C VAL A 152 -13.83 -4.91 0.04
N LEU A 153 -13.26 -4.07 -0.84
CA LEU A 153 -14.00 -3.04 -1.58
C LEU A 153 -15.08 -3.67 -2.49
N PHE A 154 -14.73 -4.65 -3.31
CA PHE A 154 -15.68 -5.31 -4.21
C PHE A 154 -16.72 -6.17 -3.47
N SER A 155 -16.38 -6.66 -2.29
CA SER A 155 -17.26 -7.51 -1.49
C SER A 155 -18.24 -6.71 -0.63
N THR A 156 -17.84 -5.53 -0.15
CA THR A 156 -18.59 -4.81 0.90
C THR A 156 -18.94 -3.36 0.53
N GLY A 157 -18.36 -2.82 -0.53
CA GLY A 157 -18.73 -1.50 -1.03
C GLY A 157 -18.40 -0.38 -0.04
N HIS A 158 -19.38 0.50 0.16
CA HIS A 158 -19.30 1.63 1.09
C HIS A 158 -19.01 1.22 2.54
N ASP A 159 -19.26 -0.05 2.88
CA ASP A 159 -18.99 -0.59 4.21
C ASP A 159 -17.56 -1.10 4.41
N ALA A 160 -16.69 -1.06 3.39
CA ALA A 160 -15.33 -1.58 3.45
C ALA A 160 -14.52 -1.08 4.66
N ARG A 161 -14.72 0.18 5.06
CA ARG A 161 -14.04 0.76 6.23
C ARG A 161 -14.37 0.07 7.54
N LYS A 162 -15.56 -0.53 7.69
CA LYS A 162 -15.98 -1.25 8.90
C LYS A 162 -15.15 -2.52 9.14
N TYR A 163 -14.44 -2.99 8.12
CA TYR A 163 -13.58 -4.17 8.15
C TYR A 163 -12.09 -3.81 8.24
N LEU A 164 -11.76 -2.51 8.33
CA LEU A 164 -10.42 -2.05 8.67
C LEU A 164 -10.25 -2.04 10.20
N LYS A 165 -8.99 -2.08 10.63
CA LYS A 165 -8.60 -1.98 12.04
C LYS A 165 -8.08 -0.58 12.30
N ASP A 166 -8.57 0.06 13.36
CA ASP A 166 -7.98 1.28 13.89
C ASP A 166 -6.63 0.95 14.55
N VAL A 167 -5.64 1.83 14.34
CA VAL A 167 -4.27 1.67 14.86
C VAL A 167 -4.08 2.51 16.11
#